data_AF-A0A4Q3T545-F1
#
_entry.id   AF-A0A4Q3T545-F1
#
_cell.length_a   1.000
_cell.length_b   1.000
_cell.length_c   1.000
_cell.angle_alpha   90.00
_cell.angle_beta   90.00
_cell.angle_gamma   90.00
#
_symmetry.space_group_name_H-M   'P 1'
#
loop_
_entity.id
_entity.type
_entity.pdbx_description
1 polymer ?
#
loop_
_entity_poly.entity_id
_entity_poly.type
_entity_poly.pdbx_seq_one_letter_code
_entity_poly.pdbx_strand_id
1 'polypeptide(L)'
;MWKTPASTYDQLSFYLNRGTGVAALGWGWYAALPLLAVSLLTICLSRGWSELPAFAAVLSAIATSYAIVTVSSMKTLMIGSILYGAIIAAIVLSAGYLARRIHLRPRSTLVLGLLVLVTQWTPSAGMVQRADPAMAAADTANRAILPALTEVLRSRPAAAVLVTVPGPAYAATLNFLARQEGVVRTFSAGYTSDSWERVQQMAAAADVIVLSEVGMVGQSLGWTFPSLKYQTRLLDEMRSGTDFTGKPAYTDSEGRSVWLFVRKAKN
;
A
#
# COMPACT_ATOMS: atom_id res chain seq x y z
N MET A 1 -5.27 -8.18 8.40
CA MET A 1 -6.30 -7.13 8.63
C MET A 1 -6.01 -6.57 10.01
N TRP A 2 -5.60 -5.30 10.12
CA TRP A 2 -5.24 -4.72 11.42
C TRP A 2 -6.19 -3.59 11.80
N LYS A 3 -6.46 -3.47 13.10
CA LYS A 3 -7.25 -2.38 13.68
C LYS A 3 -6.32 -1.21 13.99
N THR A 4 -6.67 0.00 13.54
CA THR A 4 -5.95 1.21 13.93
C THR A 4 -6.79 1.95 14.98
N PRO A 5 -6.40 1.91 16.27
CA PRO A 5 -7.15 2.62 17.31
C PRO A 5 -7.00 4.13 17.09
N ALA A 6 -8.08 4.79 16.72
CA ALA A 6 -8.16 6.24 16.53
C ALA A 6 -9.62 6.68 16.60
N SER A 7 -9.88 7.95 16.96
CA SER A 7 -11.23 8.49 16.91
C SER A 7 -11.72 8.61 15.46
N THR A 8 -13.04 8.72 15.24
CA THR A 8 -13.61 8.97 13.91
C THR A 8 -13.03 10.25 13.28
N TYR A 9 -12.79 11.27 14.09
CA TYR A 9 -12.17 12.53 13.65
C TYR A 9 -10.73 12.33 13.17
N ASP A 10 -9.92 11.57 13.90
CA ASP A 10 -8.54 11.30 13.52
C ASP A 10 -8.45 10.47 12.22
N GLN A 11 -9.36 9.50 12.06
CA GLN A 11 -9.48 8.73 10.82
C GLN A 11 -9.85 9.64 9.64
N LEU A 12 -10.85 10.53 9.80
CA LEU A 12 -11.24 11.51 8.77
C LEU A 12 -10.09 12.46 8.41
N SER A 13 -9.44 13.04 9.41
CA SER A 13 -8.33 13.98 9.23
C SER A 13 -7.13 13.31 8.57
N PHE A 14 -6.86 12.03 8.85
CA PHE A 14 -5.81 11.27 8.19
C PHE A 14 -6.02 11.22 6.67
N TYR A 15 -7.21 10.87 6.18
CA TYR A 15 -7.48 10.77 4.74
C TYR A 15 -7.54 12.13 4.03
N LEU A 16 -7.92 13.20 4.73
CA LEU A 16 -8.04 14.53 4.13
C LEU A 16 -6.74 15.34 4.18
N ASN A 17 -5.95 15.21 5.25
CA ASN A 17 -4.87 16.16 5.56
C ASN A 17 -3.49 15.52 5.64
N ARG A 18 -3.36 14.19 5.68
CA ARG A 18 -2.05 13.52 5.73
C ARG A 18 -1.70 12.97 4.36
N GLY A 19 -0.47 13.22 3.89
CA GLY A 19 -0.02 12.82 2.55
C GLY A 19 -0.26 11.35 2.21
N THR A 20 -0.10 10.45 3.19
CA THR A 20 -0.38 9.02 3.05
C THR A 20 -1.87 8.70 2.92
N GLY A 21 -2.74 9.41 3.65
CA GLY A 21 -4.19 9.23 3.56
C GLY A 21 -4.77 9.82 2.28
N VAL A 22 -4.26 10.99 1.85
CA VAL A 22 -4.52 11.59 0.54
C VAL A 22 -4.11 10.66 -0.59
N ALA A 23 -2.92 10.06 -0.50
CA ALA A 23 -2.44 9.11 -1.49
C ALA A 23 -3.29 7.82 -1.51
N ALA A 24 -3.82 7.39 -0.36
CA ALA A 24 -4.71 6.23 -0.27
C ALA A 24 -6.09 6.45 -0.94
N LEU A 25 -6.58 7.69 -1.00
CA LEU A 25 -7.75 8.07 -1.80
C LEU A 25 -7.51 7.95 -3.31
N GLY A 26 -6.25 8.03 -3.72
CA GLY A 26 -5.81 7.84 -5.09
C GLY A 26 -6.16 8.99 -6.03
N TRP A 27 -5.57 8.94 -7.22
CA TRP A 27 -5.77 9.98 -8.24
C TRP A 27 -7.23 10.08 -8.72
N GLY A 28 -7.98 8.97 -8.69
CA GLY A 28 -9.37 8.91 -9.14
C GLY A 28 -10.29 9.85 -8.34
N TRP A 29 -10.04 10.01 -7.03
CA TRP A 29 -10.75 10.98 -6.20
C TRP A 29 -10.56 12.41 -6.72
N TYR A 30 -9.31 12.80 -6.98
CA TYR A 30 -8.98 14.13 -7.48
C TYR A 30 -9.48 14.37 -8.90
N ALA A 31 -9.53 13.34 -9.75
CA ALA A 31 -10.10 13.43 -11.09
C ALA A 31 -11.63 13.57 -11.07
N ALA A 32 -12.31 12.99 -10.07
CA ALA A 32 -13.76 13.09 -9.94
C ALA A 32 -14.23 14.50 -9.55
N LEU A 33 -13.51 15.21 -8.69
CA LEU A 33 -13.89 16.55 -8.20
C LEU A 33 -14.20 17.57 -9.33
N PRO A 34 -13.30 17.81 -10.32
CA PRO A 34 -13.60 18.76 -11.40
C PRO A 34 -14.74 18.26 -12.30
N LEU A 35 -14.86 16.95 -12.55
CA LEU A 35 -15.96 16.40 -13.35
C LEU A 35 -17.31 16.60 -12.66
N LEU A 36 -17.38 16.38 -11.35
CA LEU A 36 -18.57 16.63 -10.54
C LEU A 36 -18.92 18.13 -10.54
N ALA A 37 -17.93 19.00 -10.35
CA ALA A 37 -18.14 20.45 -10.36
C ALA A 37 -18.67 20.95 -11.72
N VAL A 38 -18.07 20.51 -12.83
CA VAL A 38 -18.52 20.88 -14.18
C VAL A 38 -19.91 20.32 -14.48
N SER A 39 -20.24 19.11 -14.01
CA SER A 39 -21.58 18.54 -14.16
C SER A 39 -22.62 19.35 -13.40
N LEU A 40 -22.35 19.72 -12.15
CA LEU A 40 -23.25 20.56 -11.35
C LEU A 40 -23.44 21.94 -11.99
N LEU A 41 -22.36 22.58 -12.42
CA LEU A 41 -22.43 23.86 -13.14
C LEU A 41 -23.29 23.74 -14.40
N THR A 42 -23.12 22.67 -15.17
CA THR A 42 -23.91 22.43 -16.39
C THR A 42 -25.39 22.27 -16.06
N ILE A 43 -25.74 21.49 -15.02
CA ILE A 43 -27.13 21.31 -14.55
C ILE A 43 -27.73 22.67 -14.17
N CYS A 44 -27.02 23.48 -13.38
CA CYS A 44 -27.48 24.79 -12.93
C CYS A 44 -27.69 25.75 -14.11
N LEU A 45 -26.72 25.83 -15.03
CA LEU A 45 -26.76 26.71 -16.20
C LEU A 45 -27.84 26.30 -17.20
N SER A 46 -28.05 24.98 -17.39
CA SER A 46 -29.12 24.46 -18.26
C SER A 46 -30.48 24.42 -17.58
N ARG A 47 -30.60 24.87 -16.32
CA ARG A 47 -31.82 24.78 -15.50
C ARG A 47 -32.38 23.35 -15.42
N GLY A 48 -31.50 22.36 -15.42
CA GLY A 48 -31.82 20.93 -15.39
C GLY A 48 -32.24 20.43 -14.01
N TRP A 49 -33.17 21.12 -13.34
CA TRP A 49 -33.52 20.85 -11.93
C TRP A 49 -33.97 19.41 -11.68
N SER A 50 -34.56 18.74 -12.68
CA SER A 50 -34.96 17.33 -12.62
C SER A 50 -33.79 16.35 -12.51
N GLU A 51 -32.55 16.79 -12.81
CA GLU A 51 -31.34 15.98 -12.80
C GLU A 51 -30.57 16.10 -11.46
N LEU A 52 -30.88 17.12 -10.65
CA LEU A 52 -30.27 17.31 -9.34
C LEU A 52 -30.47 16.13 -8.38
N PRO A 53 -31.65 15.46 -8.30
CA PRO A 53 -31.80 14.31 -7.42
C PRO A 53 -30.85 13.16 -7.77
N ALA A 54 -30.65 12.89 -9.06
CA ALA A 54 -29.72 11.86 -9.52
C ALA A 54 -28.27 12.25 -9.20
N PHE A 55 -27.91 13.52 -9.40
CA PHE A 55 -26.57 14.03 -9.05
C PHE A 55 -26.31 13.98 -7.54
N ALA A 56 -27.30 14.36 -6.72
CA ALA A 56 -27.24 14.27 -5.26
C ALA A 56 -27.10 12.82 -4.79
N ALA A 57 -27.76 11.86 -5.45
CA ALA A 57 -27.62 10.43 -5.16
C ALA A 57 -26.18 9.93 -5.42
N VAL A 58 -25.54 10.38 -6.51
CA VAL A 58 -24.13 10.06 -6.80
C VAL A 58 -23.20 10.62 -5.73
N LEU A 59 -23.37 11.89 -5.33
CA LEU A 59 -22.58 12.49 -4.24
C LEU A 59 -22.80 11.76 -2.91
N SER A 60 -24.03 11.36 -2.63
CA SER A 60 -24.39 10.60 -1.43
C SER A 60 -23.72 9.22 -1.43
N ALA A 61 -23.73 8.52 -2.56
CA ALA A 61 -23.07 7.22 -2.70
C ALA A 61 -21.56 7.31 -2.48
N ILE A 62 -20.91 8.36 -3.01
CA ILE A 62 -19.49 8.63 -2.78
C ILE A 62 -19.23 8.93 -1.30
N ALA A 63 -20.03 9.82 -0.70
CA ALA A 63 -19.88 10.20 0.71
C ALA A 63 -20.09 9.00 1.66
N THR A 64 -21.10 8.17 1.42
CA THR A 64 -21.36 6.94 2.16
C THR A 64 -20.22 5.95 1.99
N SER A 65 -19.73 5.74 0.76
CA SER A 65 -18.59 4.84 0.51
C SER A 65 -17.32 5.32 1.22
N TYR A 66 -17.06 6.63 1.21
CA TYR A 66 -15.96 7.24 1.94
C TYR A 66 -16.13 7.05 3.46
N ALA A 67 -17.33 7.25 3.99
CA ALA A 67 -17.63 7.01 5.40
C ALA A 67 -17.42 5.54 5.80
N ILE A 68 -17.84 4.57 4.98
CA ILE A 68 -17.62 3.14 5.22
C ILE A 68 -16.11 2.86 5.33
N VAL A 69 -15.30 3.33 4.38
CA VAL A 69 -13.85 3.11 4.39
C VAL A 69 -13.19 3.79 5.59
N THR A 70 -13.66 4.99 5.95
CA THR A 70 -13.07 5.80 7.02
C THR A 70 -13.41 5.24 8.40
N VAL A 71 -14.68 4.93 8.64
CA VAL A 71 -15.20 4.44 9.94
C VAL A 71 -14.88 2.95 10.13
N SER A 72 -14.62 2.20 9.07
CA SER A 72 -14.22 0.79 9.20
C SER A 72 -12.96 0.68 10.05
N SER A 73 -13.11 -0.03 11.18
CA SER A 73 -12.00 -0.38 12.07
C SER A 73 -10.97 -1.27 11.38
N MET A 74 -11.39 -2.00 10.35
CA MET A 74 -10.55 -2.87 9.55
C MET A 74 -10.15 -2.17 8.25
N LYS A 75 -8.85 -1.97 8.03
CA LYS A 75 -8.34 -1.43 6.77
C LYS A 75 -7.88 -2.58 5.87
N THR A 76 -8.49 -2.70 4.69
CA THR A 76 -8.08 -3.65 3.63
C THR A 76 -8.22 -2.99 2.26
N LEU A 77 -7.45 -3.46 1.29
CA LEU A 77 -7.59 -3.06 -0.11
C LEU A 77 -9.01 -3.34 -0.64
N MET A 78 -9.65 -4.41 -0.16
CA MET A 78 -11.02 -4.75 -0.53
C MET A 78 -12.03 -3.70 -0.03
N ILE A 79 -11.92 -3.24 1.21
CA ILE A 79 -12.81 -2.17 1.72
C ILE A 79 -12.55 -0.87 0.96
N GLY A 80 -11.28 -0.54 0.68
CA GLY A 80 -10.91 0.59 -0.18
C GLY A 80 -11.58 0.53 -1.56
N SER A 81 -11.72 -0.65 -2.15
CA SER A 81 -12.33 -0.83 -3.48
C SER A 81 -13.79 -0.37 -3.57
N ILE A 82 -14.53 -0.33 -2.45
CA ILE A 82 -15.91 0.20 -2.40
C ILE A 82 -15.90 1.68 -2.76
N LEU A 83 -14.99 2.46 -2.18
CA LEU A 83 -14.83 3.88 -2.49
C LEU A 83 -14.37 4.08 -3.94
N TYR A 84 -13.36 3.33 -4.38
CA TYR A 84 -12.89 3.43 -5.78
C TYR A 84 -14.00 3.08 -6.78
N GLY A 85 -14.80 2.06 -6.52
CA GLY A 85 -15.94 1.70 -7.37
C GLY A 85 -16.98 2.81 -7.46
N ALA A 86 -17.32 3.45 -6.33
CA ALA A 86 -18.25 4.58 -6.30
C ALA A 86 -17.68 5.80 -7.07
N ILE A 87 -16.39 6.10 -6.92
CA ILE A 87 -15.71 7.17 -7.64
C ILE A 87 -15.72 6.92 -9.15
N ILE A 88 -15.36 5.71 -9.59
CA ILE A 88 -15.36 5.34 -11.01
C ILE A 88 -16.77 5.45 -11.59
N ALA A 89 -17.78 4.94 -10.90
CA ALA A 89 -19.17 5.06 -11.32
C ALA A 89 -19.59 6.53 -11.46
N ALA A 90 -19.22 7.37 -10.49
CA ALA A 90 -19.49 8.81 -10.52
C ALA A 90 -18.81 9.52 -11.70
N ILE A 91 -17.56 9.17 -12.00
CA ILE A 91 -16.81 9.69 -13.16
C ILE A 91 -17.53 9.31 -14.46
N VAL A 92 -17.89 8.03 -14.64
CA VAL A 92 -18.56 7.54 -15.86
C VAL A 92 -19.91 8.20 -16.05
N LEU A 93 -20.71 8.32 -14.99
CA LEU A 93 -22.02 8.97 -15.03
C LEU A 93 -21.90 10.47 -15.35
N SER A 94 -20.96 11.16 -14.71
CA SER A 94 -20.69 12.59 -14.94
C SER A 94 -20.20 12.84 -16.37
N ALA A 95 -19.27 12.01 -16.86
CA ALA A 95 -18.78 12.09 -18.23
C ALA A 95 -19.89 11.81 -19.26
N GLY A 96 -20.72 10.79 -19.03
CA GLY A 96 -21.87 10.48 -19.89
C GLY A 96 -22.91 11.59 -19.91
N TYR A 97 -23.16 12.22 -18.76
CA TYR A 97 -24.03 13.40 -18.65
C TYR A 97 -23.49 14.57 -19.48
N LEU A 98 -22.22 14.93 -19.27
CA LEU A 98 -21.56 16.02 -19.98
C LEU A 98 -21.51 15.78 -21.49
N ALA A 99 -21.24 14.54 -21.93
CA ALA A 99 -21.21 14.18 -23.35
C ALA A 99 -22.56 14.36 -24.04
N ARG A 100 -23.68 14.20 -23.33
CA ARG A 100 -25.04 14.42 -23.89
C ARG A 100 -25.42 15.90 -23.96
N ARG A 101 -24.86 16.73 -23.07
CA ARG A 101 -25.23 18.17 -22.95
C ARG A 101 -24.27 19.09 -23.70
N ILE A 102 -22.98 18.75 -23.72
CA ILE A 102 -21.93 19.54 -24.36
C ILE A 102 -21.67 18.94 -25.73
N HIS A 103 -22.08 19.64 -26.78
CA HIS A 103 -21.77 19.28 -28.16
C HIS A 103 -20.30 19.61 -28.46
N LEU A 104 -19.40 18.72 -28.06
CA LEU A 104 -17.99 18.82 -28.42
C LEU A 104 -17.82 18.43 -29.89
N ARG A 105 -17.08 19.24 -30.65
CA ARG A 105 -16.67 18.86 -32.01
C ARG A 105 -15.79 17.62 -31.93
N PRO A 106 -15.88 16.66 -32.89
CA PRO A 106 -15.10 15.42 -32.85
C PRO A 106 -13.60 15.66 -32.68
N ARG A 107 -13.06 16.72 -33.29
CA ARG A 107 -11.65 17.12 -33.14
C ARG A 107 -11.31 17.54 -31.71
N SER A 108 -12.18 18.26 -31.01
CA SER A 108 -11.98 18.66 -29.62
C SER A 108 -12.00 17.45 -28.67
N THR A 109 -12.92 16.50 -28.90
CA THR A 109 -12.98 15.25 -28.15
C THR A 109 -11.72 14.41 -28.36
N LEU A 110 -11.23 14.34 -29.61
CA LEU A 110 -10.02 13.60 -29.95
C LEU A 110 -8.79 14.25 -29.32
N VAL A 111 -8.67 15.59 -29.36
CA VAL A 111 -7.59 16.32 -28.68
C VAL A 111 -7.64 16.13 -27.17
N LEU A 112 -8.82 16.24 -26.53
CA LEU A 112 -8.99 15.98 -25.09
C LEU A 112 -8.62 14.54 -24.72
N GLY A 113 -9.09 13.56 -25.50
CA GLY A 113 -8.76 12.16 -25.30
C GLY A 113 -7.27 11.89 -25.46
N LEU A 114 -6.64 12.49 -26.47
CA LEU A 114 -5.20 12.39 -26.69
C LEU A 114 -4.40 13.07 -25.57
N LEU A 115 -4.88 14.19 -25.03
CA LEU A 115 -4.22 14.92 -23.94
C LEU A 115 -4.32 14.15 -22.62
N VAL A 116 -5.49 13.54 -22.34
CA VAL A 116 -5.65 12.61 -21.22
C VAL A 116 -4.76 11.40 -21.41
N LEU A 117 -4.71 10.83 -22.62
CA LEU A 117 -3.81 9.74 -22.93
C LEU A 117 -2.36 10.16 -22.68
N VAL A 118 -1.83 11.22 -23.31
CA VAL A 118 -0.43 11.65 -23.12
C VAL A 118 -0.09 11.97 -21.66
N THR A 119 -1.00 12.58 -20.90
CA THR A 119 -0.76 12.95 -19.49
C THR A 119 -0.97 11.82 -18.50
N GLN A 120 -1.75 10.79 -18.84
CA GLN A 120 -2.09 9.67 -17.95
C GLN A 120 -1.62 8.29 -18.47
N TRP A 121 -1.00 8.23 -19.65
CA TRP A 121 -0.52 7.01 -20.30
C TRP A 121 0.73 6.46 -19.66
N THR A 122 1.50 7.27 -18.93
CA THR A 122 2.41 6.71 -17.92
C THR A 122 1.55 5.94 -16.93
N PRO A 123 1.61 4.60 -16.88
CA PRO A 123 0.81 3.81 -15.97
C PRO A 123 1.34 4.06 -14.56
N SER A 124 0.88 5.15 -13.97
CA SER A 124 1.13 5.53 -12.60
C SER A 124 0.17 4.70 -11.77
N ALA A 125 0.56 3.46 -11.47
CA ALA A 125 -0.09 2.72 -10.40
C ALA A 125 0.02 3.60 -9.14
N GLY A 126 -1.14 4.01 -8.60
CA GLY A 126 -1.17 4.85 -7.40
C GLY A 126 -0.31 4.25 -6.28
N MET A 127 0.31 5.13 -5.49
CA MET A 127 1.17 4.85 -4.32
C MET A 127 2.40 3.95 -4.51
N VAL A 128 2.51 3.18 -5.60
CA VAL A 128 3.60 2.22 -5.86
C VAL A 128 4.15 2.52 -7.24
N GLN A 129 4.94 3.59 -7.33
CA GLN A 129 5.55 4.00 -8.59
C GLN A 129 7.01 3.59 -8.61
N ARG A 130 7.50 3.17 -9.78
CA ARG A 130 8.93 2.87 -9.98
C ARG A 130 9.83 4.08 -9.72
N ALA A 131 9.29 5.29 -9.87
CA ALA A 131 9.98 6.55 -9.60
C ALA A 131 9.97 6.96 -8.13
N ASP A 132 9.20 6.30 -7.26
CA ASP A 132 9.20 6.59 -5.82
C ASP A 132 10.54 6.13 -5.21
N PRO A 133 11.33 7.04 -4.60
CA PRO A 133 12.60 6.68 -3.95
C PRO A 133 12.46 5.58 -2.89
N ALA A 134 11.34 5.52 -2.17
CA ALA A 134 11.07 4.46 -1.19
C ALA A 134 10.88 3.09 -1.87
N MET A 135 10.25 3.07 -3.04
CA MET A 135 10.09 1.84 -3.84
C MET A 135 11.41 1.40 -4.48
N ALA A 136 12.21 2.35 -4.98
CA ALA A 136 13.54 2.06 -5.50
C ALA A 136 14.48 1.51 -4.42
N ALA A 137 14.43 2.08 -3.21
CA ALA A 137 15.17 1.58 -2.05
C ALA A 137 14.70 0.18 -1.65
N ALA A 138 13.38 -0.07 -1.64
CA ALA A 138 12.83 -1.39 -1.35
C ALA A 138 13.21 -2.43 -2.43
N ASP A 139 13.15 -2.11 -3.73
CA ASP A 139 13.60 -3.03 -4.79
C ASP A 139 15.09 -3.35 -4.65
N THR A 140 15.92 -2.33 -4.43
CA THR A 140 17.36 -2.48 -4.20
C THR A 140 17.66 -3.40 -3.01
N ALA A 141 16.98 -3.17 -1.88
CA ALA A 141 17.15 -4.00 -0.70
C ALA A 141 16.67 -5.45 -0.92
N ASN A 142 15.50 -5.67 -1.53
CA ASN A 142 15.01 -7.02 -1.83
C ASN A 142 15.98 -7.78 -2.74
N ARG A 143 16.54 -7.12 -3.75
CA ARG A 143 17.57 -7.71 -4.64
C ARG A 143 18.88 -8.01 -3.92
N ALA A 144 19.28 -7.17 -2.96
CA ALA A 144 20.48 -7.40 -2.16
C ALA A 144 20.31 -8.54 -1.14
N ILE A 145 19.13 -8.67 -0.55
CA ILE A 145 18.83 -9.70 0.47
C ILE A 145 18.63 -11.07 -0.17
N LEU A 146 18.04 -11.12 -1.37
CA LEU A 146 17.61 -12.37 -2.02
C LEU A 146 18.73 -13.42 -2.14
N PRO A 147 19.95 -13.11 -2.61
CA PRO A 147 21.01 -14.12 -2.73
C PRO A 147 21.36 -14.77 -1.38
N ALA A 148 21.54 -13.96 -0.33
CA ALA A 148 21.87 -14.45 1.01
C ALA A 148 20.72 -15.27 1.62
N LEU A 149 19.48 -14.86 1.37
CA LEU A 149 18.30 -15.60 1.79
C LEU A 149 18.18 -16.93 1.04
N THR A 150 18.33 -16.92 -0.29
CA THR A 150 18.20 -18.11 -1.13
C THR A 150 19.27 -19.15 -0.81
N GLU A 151 20.50 -18.74 -0.52
CA GLU A 151 21.57 -19.64 -0.06
C GLU A 151 21.15 -20.41 1.21
N VAL A 152 20.56 -19.71 2.18
CA VAL A 152 20.03 -20.32 3.41
C VAL A 152 18.85 -21.25 3.10
N LEU A 153 17.94 -20.85 2.22
CA LEU A 153 16.75 -21.66 1.87
C LEU A 153 17.06 -22.90 1.01
N ARG A 154 18.16 -22.88 0.27
CA ARG A 154 18.70 -24.05 -0.44
C ARG A 154 19.34 -25.04 0.52
N SER A 155 20.12 -24.56 1.50
CA SER A 155 20.72 -25.42 2.53
C SER A 155 19.70 -25.95 3.55
N ARG A 156 18.56 -25.27 3.72
CA ARG A 156 17.51 -25.64 4.68
C ARG A 156 16.14 -25.68 4.00
N PRO A 157 15.81 -26.78 3.31
CA PRO A 157 14.61 -26.82 2.48
C PRO A 157 13.29 -26.73 3.25
N ALA A 158 13.28 -27.01 4.56
CA ALA A 158 12.11 -26.89 5.42
C ALA A 158 12.03 -25.55 6.18
N ALA A 159 12.95 -24.60 5.95
CA ALA A 159 13.04 -23.37 6.74
C ALA A 159 11.81 -22.47 6.58
N ALA A 160 11.21 -22.07 7.70
CA ALA A 160 10.17 -21.05 7.76
C ALA A 160 10.78 -19.64 7.79
N VAL A 161 10.29 -18.74 6.93
CA VAL A 161 10.79 -17.36 6.83
C VAL A 161 9.78 -16.39 7.42
N LEU A 162 10.21 -15.62 8.42
CA LEU A 162 9.47 -14.49 8.96
C LEU A 162 10.04 -13.18 8.42
N VAL A 163 9.19 -12.34 7.82
CA VAL A 163 9.54 -10.97 7.44
C VAL A 163 8.75 -10.02 8.32
N THR A 164 9.44 -9.22 9.11
CA THR A 164 8.84 -8.49 10.25
C THR A 164 8.41 -7.06 9.89
N VAL A 165 8.78 -6.60 8.70
CA VAL A 165 8.57 -5.23 8.23
C VAL A 165 8.16 -5.26 6.76
N PRO A 166 7.26 -4.39 6.30
CA PRO A 166 6.87 -4.32 4.90
C PRO A 166 7.68 -3.23 4.20
N GLY A 167 8.76 -3.69 3.56
CA GLY A 167 9.79 -2.79 3.08
C GLY A 167 10.81 -2.49 4.19
N PRO A 168 12.08 -2.23 3.86
CA PRO A 168 12.69 -2.41 2.54
C PRO A 168 12.73 -3.89 2.08
N ALA A 169 12.49 -4.85 2.97
CA ALA A 169 12.21 -6.25 2.62
C ALA A 169 10.70 -6.52 2.66
N TYR A 170 10.09 -7.08 1.60
CA TYR A 170 8.64 -7.37 1.60
C TYR A 170 8.37 -8.85 1.36
N ALA A 171 7.58 -9.49 2.24
CA ALA A 171 7.35 -10.94 2.22
C ALA A 171 6.83 -11.43 0.86
N ALA A 172 5.89 -10.72 0.25
CA ALA A 172 5.34 -11.12 -1.04
C ALA A 172 6.34 -10.96 -2.19
N THR A 173 7.14 -9.89 -2.18
CA THR A 173 8.21 -9.67 -3.16
C THR A 173 9.28 -10.75 -3.05
N LEU A 174 9.76 -11.04 -1.83
CA LEU A 174 10.75 -12.08 -1.59
C LEU A 174 10.22 -13.47 -1.97
N ASN A 175 8.96 -13.79 -1.66
CA ASN A 175 8.33 -15.03 -2.10
C ASN A 175 8.25 -15.14 -3.63
N PHE A 176 7.87 -14.06 -4.31
CA PHE A 176 7.83 -14.02 -5.77
C PHE A 176 9.23 -14.23 -6.38
N LEU A 177 10.23 -13.50 -5.91
CA LEU A 177 11.61 -13.61 -6.38
C LEU A 177 12.23 -14.98 -6.08
N ALA A 178 12.02 -15.52 -4.89
CA ALA A 178 12.48 -16.86 -4.51
C ALA A 178 11.89 -17.94 -5.43
N ARG A 179 10.60 -17.83 -5.79
CA ARG A 179 9.96 -18.75 -6.74
C ARG A 179 10.58 -18.68 -8.13
N GLN A 180 11.01 -17.50 -8.60
CA GLN A 180 11.72 -17.37 -9.88
C GLN A 180 13.06 -18.12 -9.86
N GLU A 181 13.69 -18.28 -8.70
CA GLU A 181 14.90 -19.09 -8.51
C GLU A 181 14.61 -20.57 -8.17
N GLY A 182 13.37 -21.04 -8.32
CA GLY A 182 12.96 -22.41 -8.02
C GLY A 182 12.83 -22.72 -6.52
N VAL A 183 12.88 -21.70 -5.66
CA VAL A 183 12.75 -21.84 -4.20
C VAL A 183 11.30 -21.57 -3.78
N VAL A 184 10.54 -22.62 -3.56
CA VAL A 184 9.15 -22.53 -3.08
C VAL A 184 9.11 -22.62 -1.57
N ARG A 185 8.83 -21.51 -0.88
CA ARG A 185 8.78 -21.45 0.60
C ARG A 185 7.60 -20.62 1.10
N THR A 186 7.24 -20.83 2.37
CA THR A 186 6.24 -20.04 3.06
C THR A 186 6.90 -18.84 3.74
N PHE A 187 6.52 -17.65 3.31
CA PHE A 187 6.93 -16.39 3.90
C PHE A 187 5.81 -15.85 4.78
N SER A 188 6.06 -15.73 6.07
CA SER A 188 5.12 -15.16 7.04
C SER A 188 5.31 -13.65 7.16
N ALA A 189 4.21 -12.92 7.10
CA ALA A 189 4.16 -11.47 7.22
C ALA A 189 3.98 -11.04 8.69
N GLY A 190 5.10 -10.96 9.42
CA GLY A 190 5.13 -10.50 10.82
C GLY A 190 4.71 -9.04 10.98
N TYR A 191 4.78 -8.25 9.90
CA TYR A 191 4.41 -6.84 9.93
C TYR A 191 2.91 -6.55 10.15
N THR A 192 2.07 -7.59 10.13
CA THR A 192 0.63 -7.44 10.40
C THR A 192 0.24 -7.77 11.84
N SER A 193 1.20 -8.15 12.67
CA SER A 193 0.98 -8.50 14.08
C SER A 193 0.63 -7.26 14.92
N ASP A 194 -0.45 -7.36 15.69
CA ASP A 194 -1.02 -6.31 16.53
C ASP A 194 -0.56 -6.38 17.99
N SER A 195 -0.05 -7.53 18.43
CA SER A 195 0.49 -7.76 19.77
C SER A 195 1.95 -8.25 19.76
N TRP A 196 2.63 -8.05 20.87
CA TRP A 196 4.01 -8.49 21.05
C TRP A 196 4.12 -10.01 21.15
N GLU A 197 3.18 -10.64 21.84
CA GLU A 197 3.10 -12.09 22.05
C GLU A 197 3.00 -12.81 20.71
N ARG A 198 2.24 -12.25 19.76
CA ARG A 198 2.13 -12.79 18.40
C ARG A 198 3.44 -12.66 17.64
N VAL A 199 4.15 -11.53 17.77
CA VAL A 199 5.48 -11.36 17.17
C VAL A 199 6.45 -12.41 17.72
N GLN A 200 6.46 -12.63 19.04
CA GLN A 200 7.30 -13.64 19.68
C GLN A 200 6.97 -15.06 19.22
N GLN A 201 5.68 -15.44 19.16
CA GLN A 201 5.26 -16.75 18.67
C GLN A 201 5.71 -16.99 17.23
N MET A 202 5.57 -15.98 16.36
CA MET A 202 6.01 -16.05 14.97
C MET A 202 7.53 -16.15 14.86
N ALA A 203 8.28 -15.38 15.67
CA ALA A 203 9.75 -15.45 15.70
C ALA A 203 10.25 -16.80 16.22
N ALA A 204 9.60 -17.34 17.26
CA ALA A 204 9.91 -18.65 17.82
C ALA A 204 9.67 -19.79 16.82
N ALA A 205 8.67 -19.65 15.93
CA ALA A 205 8.37 -20.63 14.89
C ALA A 205 9.23 -20.47 13.61
N ALA A 206 9.98 -19.38 13.46
CA ALA A 206 10.76 -19.10 12.26
C ALA A 206 12.17 -19.70 12.32
N ASP A 207 12.70 -20.14 11.18
CA ASP A 207 14.10 -20.54 11.02
C ASP A 207 14.95 -19.40 10.48
N VAL A 208 14.32 -18.51 9.72
CA VAL A 208 14.95 -17.32 9.14
C VAL A 208 14.08 -16.13 9.46
N ILE A 209 14.68 -15.08 10.02
CA ILE A 209 14.00 -13.82 10.31
C ILE A 209 14.68 -12.70 9.52
N VAL A 210 13.91 -12.03 8.67
CA VAL A 210 14.30 -10.82 7.95
C VAL A 210 13.73 -9.62 8.68
N LEU A 211 14.61 -8.76 9.20
CA LEU A 211 14.26 -7.67 10.11
C LEU A 211 15.05 -6.42 9.72
N SER A 212 14.40 -5.27 9.55
CA SER A 212 15.11 -3.99 9.32
C SER A 212 15.36 -3.24 10.62
N GLU A 213 16.26 -2.27 10.59
CA GLU A 213 16.28 -1.21 11.59
C GLU A 213 15.09 -0.26 11.41
N VAL A 214 14.70 0.43 12.48
CA VAL A 214 13.61 1.41 12.47
C VAL A 214 14.05 2.69 11.79
N GLY A 215 13.18 3.24 10.95
CA GLY A 215 13.43 4.44 10.15
C GLY A 215 14.03 4.15 8.78
N MET A 216 14.34 2.89 8.45
CA MET A 216 15.00 2.54 7.19
C MET A 216 14.18 2.99 5.97
N VAL A 217 14.86 3.49 4.94
CA VAL A 217 14.18 3.98 3.73
C VAL A 217 13.36 2.85 3.10
N GLY A 218 12.09 3.12 2.78
CA GLY A 218 11.16 2.13 2.22
C GLY A 218 10.40 1.30 3.24
N GLN A 219 10.58 1.52 4.55
CA GLN A 219 9.96 0.71 5.61
C GLN A 219 8.46 0.87 5.80
N SER A 220 7.90 2.01 5.40
CA SER A 220 6.47 2.27 5.50
C SER A 220 5.77 2.14 4.16
N LEU A 221 6.45 2.38 3.03
CA LEU A 221 5.83 2.53 1.70
C LEU A 221 4.55 3.40 1.74
N GLY A 222 4.51 4.38 2.64
CA GLY A 222 3.33 5.23 2.89
C GLY A 222 2.25 4.65 3.82
N TRP A 223 2.52 3.55 4.54
CA TRP A 223 1.60 2.89 5.47
C TRP A 223 2.23 2.69 6.85
N THR A 224 1.40 2.83 7.90
CA THR A 224 1.81 2.51 9.27
C THR A 224 1.34 1.09 9.63
N PHE A 225 2.31 0.23 9.93
CA PHE A 225 2.04 -1.16 10.33
C PHE A 225 2.12 -1.32 11.85
N PRO A 226 1.21 -2.09 12.48
CA PRO A 226 1.16 -2.18 13.94
C PRO A 226 2.45 -2.74 14.57
N SER A 227 3.17 -3.60 13.85
CA SER A 227 4.38 -4.25 14.34
C SER A 227 5.59 -3.30 14.44
N LEU A 228 5.56 -2.13 13.78
CA LEU A 228 6.69 -1.19 13.76
C LEU A 228 7.11 -0.79 15.18
N LYS A 229 6.16 -0.68 16.11
CA LYS A 229 6.41 -0.37 17.53
C LYS A 229 7.18 -1.47 18.28
N TYR A 230 7.23 -2.68 17.74
CA TYR A 230 7.90 -3.84 18.33
C TYR A 230 9.28 -4.12 17.73
N GLN A 231 9.64 -3.39 16.69
CA GLN A 231 10.76 -3.76 15.83
C GLN A 231 12.12 -3.56 16.48
N THR A 232 12.34 -2.44 17.17
CA THR A 232 13.56 -2.19 17.95
C THR A 232 13.75 -3.29 19.00
N ARG A 233 12.68 -3.59 19.76
CA ARG A 233 12.70 -4.65 20.78
C ARG A 233 13.08 -6.01 20.18
N LEU A 234 12.43 -6.41 19.07
CA LEU A 234 12.76 -7.67 18.41
C LEU A 234 14.21 -7.68 17.90
N LEU A 235 14.71 -6.57 17.36
CA LEU A 235 16.09 -6.49 16.87
C LEU A 235 17.11 -6.67 18.00
N ASP A 236 16.87 -6.05 19.15
CA ASP A 236 17.73 -6.16 20.32
C ASP A 236 17.73 -7.59 20.89
N GLU A 237 16.55 -8.21 20.99
CA GLU A 237 16.42 -9.61 21.42
C GLU A 237 17.13 -10.57 20.44
N MET A 238 17.04 -10.33 19.12
CA MET A 238 17.70 -11.17 18.12
C MET A 238 19.22 -10.98 18.07
N ARG A 239 19.73 -9.78 18.35
CA ARG A 239 21.17 -9.49 18.42
C ARG A 239 21.83 -10.03 19.68
N SER A 240 21.12 -9.99 20.80
CA SER A 240 21.63 -10.48 22.09
C SER A 240 21.38 -11.98 22.31
N GLY A 241 20.40 -12.55 21.61
CA GLY A 241 20.02 -13.95 21.73
C GLY A 241 21.07 -14.92 21.19
N THR A 242 21.10 -16.12 21.75
CA THR A 242 22.04 -17.18 21.36
C THR A 242 21.46 -18.13 20.32
N ASP A 243 20.14 -18.13 20.11
CA ASP A 243 19.44 -19.07 19.22
C ASP A 243 19.64 -18.82 17.73
N PHE A 244 20.04 -17.60 17.36
CA PHE A 244 20.21 -17.18 15.97
C PHE A 244 21.62 -16.66 15.73
N THR A 245 22.06 -16.76 14.48
CA THR A 245 23.21 -16.02 13.96
C THR A 245 22.68 -14.92 13.05
N GLY A 246 22.94 -13.66 13.41
CA GLY A 246 22.51 -12.49 12.65
C GLY A 246 23.65 -11.87 11.85
N LYS A 247 23.37 -11.46 10.61
CA LYS A 247 24.27 -10.61 9.81
C LYS A 247 23.48 -9.53 9.06
N PRO A 248 24.05 -8.34 8.82
CA PRO A 248 23.45 -7.38 7.90
C PRO A 248 23.48 -7.97 6.48
N ALA A 249 22.34 -7.92 5.80
CA ALA A 249 22.17 -8.35 4.41
C ALA A 249 22.10 -7.16 3.44
N TYR A 250 21.77 -5.97 3.93
CA TYR A 250 21.75 -4.72 3.18
C TYR A 250 21.85 -3.55 4.15
N THR A 251 22.54 -2.46 3.78
CA THR A 251 22.66 -1.23 4.58
C THR A 251 22.36 -0.04 3.68
N ASP A 252 21.49 0.87 4.13
CA ASP A 252 21.14 2.10 3.41
C ASP A 252 22.21 3.19 3.56
N SER A 253 22.04 4.30 2.85
CA SER A 253 22.94 5.44 2.88
C SER A 253 22.99 6.16 4.24
N GLU A 254 22.04 5.90 5.15
CA GLU A 254 22.02 6.43 6.51
C GLU A 254 22.63 5.45 7.53
N GLY A 255 23.23 4.35 7.06
CA GLY A 255 23.87 3.35 7.90
C GLY A 255 22.90 2.35 8.55
N ARG A 256 21.61 2.37 8.17
CA ARG A 256 20.60 1.47 8.72
C ARG A 256 20.51 0.19 7.90
N SER A 257 20.35 -0.95 8.57
CA SER A 257 20.50 -2.25 7.94
C SER A 257 19.24 -3.12 7.97
N VAL A 258 19.06 -3.91 6.91
CA VAL A 258 18.25 -5.13 6.96
C VAL A 258 19.13 -6.27 7.41
N TRP A 259 18.69 -6.94 8.46
CA TRP A 259 19.34 -8.09 9.07
C TRP A 259 18.67 -9.38 8.62
N LEU A 260 19.51 -10.38 8.38
CA LEU A 260 19.11 -11.76 8.19
C LEU A 260 19.58 -12.56 9.40
N PHE A 261 18.63 -13.03 10.20
CA PHE A 261 18.89 -13.92 11.32
C PHE A 261 18.55 -15.36 10.91
N VAL A 262 19.49 -16.27 11.10
CA VAL A 262 19.33 -17.69 10.77
C VAL A 262 19.47 -18.49 12.06
N ARG A 263 18.47 -19.33 12.36
CA ARG A 263 18.46 -20.17 13.56
C ARG A 263 19.69 -21.08 13.58
N LYS A 264 20.36 -21.24 14.71
CA LYS A 264 21.45 -22.21 14.83
C LYS A 264 20.87 -23.62 14.74
N ALA A 265 21.58 -24.55 14.12
CA ALA A 265 21.18 -25.95 14.18
C ALA A 265 21.18 -26.37 15.66
N LYS A 266 20.15 -27.11 16.09
CA LYS A 266 20.20 -27.75 17.41
C LYS A 266 21.32 -28.79 17.33
N ASN A 267 22.40 -28.57 18.09
CA ASN A 267 23.41 -29.60 18.33
C ASN A 267 22.78 -30.77 19.11
#